data_AF-A0A960ADG6-F1
#
_entry.id   AF-A0A960ADG6-F1
#
_cell.length_a   1.000
_cell.length_b   1.000
_cell.length_c   1.000
_cell.angle_alpha   90.00
_cell.angle_beta   90.00
_cell.angle_gamma   90.00
#
_symmetry.space_group_name_H-M   'P 1'
#
loop_
_entity.id
_entity.type
_entity.pdbx_description
1 polymer ?
#
loop_
_entity_poly.entity_id
_entity_poly.type
_entity_poly.pdbx_seq_one_letter_code
_entity_poly.pdbx_strand_id
1 'polypeptide(L)'
;MLETGARLDRASPYLSWVAACAAAETVGMTAAAGASRVSDGLVGPVALGVVVAGGLVEGTALGVAQGGVLARMFPALARARYLAATVIVAGLGWAAASAPSALGGGGDAEQPPVLLVVSGAVALGLVMGAVLGAAQATTLRGAVRHPGRWVVANTAAWPLAMVLVFLGATLPDAGWTTPGVLLTGALTGVVAGTVLGLVSGLFLPSLSGASASSRAVLALLATSRPSGVQRNLLGLGVRGRISGRQYRFPVQYAVASAGLVVVPGHPERKTWWHNVDGTLTPVEVLREGDWGPASARVLVPGDPGYDAALGAYLRRWPRTPMAPDQPLVLVRPGVAAIAS
;
A
#
# COMPACT_ATOMS: atom_id res chain seq x y z
N MET A 1 -8.97 35.28 -2.14
CA MET A 1 -8.73 34.68 -0.82
C MET A 1 -9.49 33.36 -0.75
N LEU A 2 -8.90 32.28 -1.27
CA LEU A 2 -9.49 30.93 -1.33
C LEU A 2 -8.38 29.91 -1.05
N GLU A 3 -7.83 29.98 0.15
CA GLU A 3 -7.10 28.88 0.76
C GLU A 3 -7.84 28.51 2.03
N THR A 4 -8.09 27.21 2.19
CA THR A 4 -8.42 26.45 3.41
C THR A 4 -9.60 25.52 3.15
N GLY A 5 -9.33 24.36 2.54
CA GLY A 5 -10.36 23.33 2.35
C GLY A 5 -9.82 21.92 2.08
N ALA A 6 -8.59 21.78 1.59
CA ALA A 6 -8.08 20.48 1.14
C ALA A 6 -7.42 19.59 2.21
N ARG A 7 -7.57 19.89 3.51
CA ARG A 7 -6.92 19.14 4.61
C ARG A 7 -7.83 18.21 5.42
N LEU A 8 -9.16 18.20 5.22
CA LEU A 8 -10.06 17.36 6.05
C LEU A 8 -10.67 16.13 5.34
N ASP A 9 -10.70 16.05 4.01
CA ASP A 9 -11.34 14.90 3.32
C ASP A 9 -10.44 13.67 3.10
N ARG A 10 -9.12 13.80 3.24
CA ARG A 10 -8.19 12.67 3.00
C ARG A 10 -8.12 11.65 4.14
N ALA A 11 -8.47 12.05 5.38
CA ALA A 11 -8.41 11.16 6.54
C ALA A 11 -9.59 10.18 6.61
N SER A 12 -10.75 10.56 6.08
CA SER A 12 -12.00 9.78 6.19
C SER A 12 -11.91 8.38 5.57
N PRO A 13 -11.37 8.18 4.35
CA PRO A 13 -11.26 6.85 3.75
C PRO A 13 -10.24 5.95 4.46
N TYR A 14 -9.14 6.51 4.97
CA TYR A 14 -8.10 5.75 5.65
C TYR A 14 -8.57 5.24 7.02
N LEU A 15 -9.19 6.09 7.84
CA LEU A 15 -9.74 5.66 9.13
C LEU A 15 -10.89 4.68 8.95
N SER A 16 -11.77 4.91 7.96
CA SER A 16 -12.83 3.96 7.61
C SER A 16 -12.26 2.60 7.19
N TRP A 17 -11.13 2.58 6.49
CA TRP A 17 -10.44 1.36 6.11
C TRP A 17 -9.86 0.61 7.30
N VAL A 18 -9.18 1.33 8.20
CA VAL A 18 -8.61 0.74 9.44
C VAL A 18 -9.72 0.14 10.29
N ALA A 19 -10.81 0.89 10.50
CA ALA A 19 -11.96 0.43 11.27
C ALA A 19 -12.63 -0.80 10.61
N ALA A 20 -12.75 -0.82 9.28
CA ALA A 20 -13.30 -1.96 8.55
C ALA A 20 -12.43 -3.24 8.74
N CYS A 21 -11.10 -3.11 8.69
CA CYS A 21 -10.20 -4.24 8.94
C CYS A 21 -10.28 -4.70 10.40
N ALA A 22 -10.24 -3.78 11.36
CA ALA A 22 -10.37 -4.10 12.78
C ALA A 22 -11.69 -4.82 13.09
N ALA A 23 -12.81 -4.32 12.58
CA ALA A 23 -14.12 -4.95 12.78
C ALA A 23 -14.20 -6.35 12.15
N ALA A 24 -13.68 -6.51 10.93
CA ALA A 24 -13.68 -7.79 10.24
C ALA A 24 -12.84 -8.84 10.95
N GLU A 25 -11.62 -8.50 11.35
CA GLU A 25 -10.73 -9.39 12.11
C GLU A 25 -11.28 -9.68 13.51
N THR A 26 -11.95 -8.72 14.16
CA THR A 26 -12.63 -8.98 15.43
C THR A 26 -13.68 -10.08 15.27
N VAL A 27 -14.52 -9.99 14.23
CA VAL A 27 -15.51 -11.02 13.91
C VAL A 27 -14.83 -12.35 13.58
N GLY A 28 -13.81 -12.33 12.72
CA GLY A 28 -13.09 -13.52 12.28
C GLY A 28 -12.39 -14.26 13.42
N MET A 29 -11.61 -13.55 14.24
CA MET A 29 -10.88 -14.14 15.35
C MET A 29 -11.80 -14.60 16.48
N THR A 30 -12.92 -13.91 16.71
CA THR A 30 -13.95 -14.40 17.64
C THR A 30 -14.59 -15.70 17.12
N ALA A 31 -14.88 -15.77 15.81
CA ALA A 31 -15.42 -16.97 15.19
C ALA A 31 -14.42 -18.13 15.21
N ALA A 32 -13.14 -17.88 14.94
CA ALA A 32 -12.06 -18.87 15.03
C ALA A 32 -11.88 -19.38 16.47
N ALA A 33 -11.91 -18.49 17.47
CA ALA A 33 -11.87 -18.86 18.88
C ALA A 33 -13.09 -19.68 19.30
N GLY A 34 -14.28 -19.37 18.75
CA GLY A 34 -15.48 -20.19 18.97
C GLY A 34 -15.35 -21.57 18.30
N ALA A 35 -14.86 -21.60 17.06
CA ALA A 35 -14.63 -22.83 16.32
C ALA A 35 -13.64 -23.75 17.04
N SER A 36 -12.58 -23.19 17.64
CA SER A 36 -11.63 -23.97 18.42
C SER A 36 -12.30 -24.66 19.61
N ARG A 37 -13.17 -23.96 20.35
CA ARG A 37 -13.93 -24.54 21.48
C ARG A 37 -14.95 -25.59 21.04
N VAL A 38 -15.62 -25.38 19.91
CA VAL A 38 -16.55 -26.37 19.37
C VAL A 38 -15.81 -27.61 18.86
N SER A 39 -14.57 -27.44 18.40
CA SER A 39 -13.73 -28.54 17.95
C SER A 39 -13.05 -29.33 19.06
N ASP A 40 -13.16 -28.89 20.33
CA ASP A 40 -12.59 -29.62 21.47
C ASP A 40 -13.18 -31.04 21.53
N GLY A 41 -12.32 -32.06 21.45
CA GLY A 41 -12.72 -33.47 21.43
C GLY A 41 -13.20 -33.99 20.07
N LEU A 42 -13.24 -33.16 19.02
CA LEU A 42 -13.47 -33.60 17.65
C LEU A 42 -12.15 -33.96 16.96
N VAL A 43 -12.16 -34.94 16.08
CA VAL A 43 -10.99 -35.34 15.27
C VAL A 43 -11.37 -35.56 13.81
N GLY A 44 -10.38 -35.52 12.94
CA GLY A 44 -10.55 -35.85 11.52
C GLY A 44 -11.36 -34.80 10.74
N PRO A 45 -12.08 -35.22 9.68
CA PRO A 45 -12.77 -34.29 8.77
C PRO A 45 -13.81 -33.38 9.43
N VAL A 46 -14.44 -33.82 10.53
CA VAL A 46 -15.44 -33.02 11.25
C VAL A 46 -14.79 -31.84 11.96
N ALA A 47 -13.67 -32.06 12.67
CA ALA A 47 -12.91 -30.99 13.30
C ALA A 47 -12.40 -29.97 12.27
N LEU A 48 -11.86 -30.47 11.15
CA LEU A 48 -11.43 -29.63 10.04
C LEU A 48 -12.59 -28.78 9.48
N GLY A 49 -13.76 -29.38 9.31
CA GLY A 49 -14.96 -28.68 8.84
C GLY A 49 -15.39 -27.53 9.76
N VAL A 50 -15.35 -27.72 11.08
CA VAL A 50 -15.67 -26.68 12.07
C VAL A 50 -14.67 -25.52 11.99
N VAL A 51 -13.37 -25.81 11.92
CA VAL A 51 -12.33 -24.79 11.83
C VAL A 51 -12.42 -24.01 10.52
N VAL A 52 -12.63 -24.70 9.39
CA VAL A 52 -12.83 -24.05 8.09
C VAL A 52 -14.08 -23.18 8.09
N ALA A 53 -15.17 -23.62 8.72
CA ALA A 53 -16.37 -22.80 8.86
C ALA A 53 -16.10 -21.50 9.62
N GLY A 54 -15.32 -21.56 10.72
CA GLY A 54 -14.83 -20.36 11.42
C GLY A 54 -14.02 -19.44 10.50
N GLY A 55 -13.09 -20.01 9.72
CA GLY A 55 -12.30 -19.25 8.75
C GLY A 55 -13.09 -18.62 7.60
N LEU A 56 -14.18 -19.25 7.16
CA LEU A 56 -15.09 -18.68 6.16
C LEU A 56 -15.83 -17.46 6.71
N VAL A 57 -16.13 -17.41 8.02
CA VAL A 57 -16.71 -16.22 8.66
C VAL A 57 -15.73 -15.05 8.59
N GLU A 58 -14.45 -15.28 8.90
CA GLU A 58 -13.40 -14.26 8.75
C GLU A 58 -13.28 -13.75 7.31
N GLY A 59 -13.14 -14.67 6.34
CA GLY A 59 -13.04 -14.31 4.93
C GLY A 59 -14.25 -13.52 4.42
N THR A 60 -15.44 -13.85 4.92
CA THR A 60 -16.68 -13.12 4.60
C THR A 60 -16.66 -11.73 5.22
N ALA A 61 -16.31 -11.62 6.50
CA ALA A 61 -16.24 -10.35 7.21
C ALA A 61 -15.24 -9.39 6.54
N LEU A 62 -14.03 -9.87 6.22
CA LEU A 62 -13.02 -9.10 5.49
C LEU A 62 -13.51 -8.70 4.11
N GLY A 63 -14.03 -9.64 3.33
CA GLY A 63 -14.50 -9.39 1.97
C GLY A 63 -15.63 -8.36 1.91
N VAL A 64 -16.57 -8.41 2.85
CA VAL A 64 -17.68 -7.44 2.96
C VAL A 64 -17.18 -6.07 3.42
N ALA A 65 -16.41 -6.02 4.50
CA ALA A 65 -15.96 -4.76 5.11
C ALA A 65 -14.99 -4.00 4.19
N GLN A 66 -13.94 -4.68 3.72
CA GLN A 66 -12.98 -4.10 2.78
C GLN A 66 -13.64 -3.76 1.44
N GLY A 67 -14.42 -4.69 0.89
CA GLY A 67 -15.12 -4.48 -0.38
C GLY A 67 -16.12 -3.32 -0.32
N GLY A 68 -16.74 -3.07 0.83
CA GLY A 68 -17.60 -1.92 1.07
C GLY A 68 -16.86 -0.59 1.00
N VAL A 69 -15.71 -0.48 1.67
CA VAL A 69 -14.87 0.73 1.61
C VAL A 69 -14.29 0.92 0.20
N LEU A 70 -13.76 -0.13 -0.42
CA LEU A 70 -13.19 -0.06 -1.76
C LEU A 70 -14.22 0.33 -2.81
N ALA A 71 -15.47 -0.14 -2.72
CA ALA A 71 -16.52 0.23 -3.67
C ALA A 71 -16.91 1.70 -3.57
N ARG A 72 -16.82 2.32 -2.38
CA ARG A 72 -17.01 3.77 -2.22
C ARG A 72 -15.87 4.56 -2.87
N MET A 73 -14.64 4.03 -2.82
CA MET A 73 -13.46 4.65 -3.43
C MET A 73 -13.36 4.43 -4.94
N PHE A 74 -13.81 3.26 -5.40
CA PHE A 74 -13.70 2.79 -6.79
C PHE A 74 -15.05 2.22 -7.23
N PRO A 75 -15.97 3.08 -7.74
CA PRO A 75 -17.34 2.68 -8.06
C PRO A 75 -17.47 1.54 -9.09
N ALA A 76 -16.47 1.35 -9.94
CA ALA A 76 -16.41 0.26 -10.91
C ALA A 76 -16.06 -1.11 -10.31
N LEU A 77 -15.82 -1.21 -8.99
CA LEU A 77 -15.51 -2.47 -8.32
C LEU A 77 -16.73 -3.39 -8.24
N ALA A 78 -16.59 -4.60 -8.77
CA ALA A 78 -17.54 -5.68 -8.56
C ALA A 78 -17.40 -6.29 -7.14
N ARG A 79 -18.15 -5.75 -6.17
CA ARG A 79 -18.12 -6.17 -4.75
C ARG A 79 -18.27 -7.68 -4.56
N ALA A 80 -19.19 -8.31 -5.29
CA ALA A 80 -19.43 -9.75 -5.20
C ALA A 80 -18.20 -10.58 -5.59
N ARG A 81 -17.46 -10.15 -6.63
CA ARG A 81 -16.23 -10.83 -7.07
C ARG A 81 -15.12 -10.67 -6.02
N TYR A 82 -14.99 -9.48 -5.44
CA TYR A 82 -14.01 -9.21 -4.38
C TYR A 82 -14.30 -10.08 -3.14
N LEU A 83 -15.57 -10.14 -2.72
CA LEU A 83 -16.02 -11.01 -1.63
C LEU A 83 -15.71 -12.48 -1.93
N ALA A 84 -16.15 -13.00 -3.09
CA ALA A 84 -15.93 -14.39 -3.46
C ALA A 84 -14.44 -14.76 -3.48
N ALA A 85 -13.59 -13.91 -4.07
CA ALA A 85 -12.14 -14.12 -4.08
C ALA A 85 -11.56 -14.19 -2.66
N THR A 86 -12.03 -13.32 -1.75
CA THR A 86 -11.58 -13.28 -0.35
C THR A 86 -12.01 -14.53 0.40
N VAL A 87 -13.28 -14.92 0.29
CA VAL A 87 -13.84 -16.10 0.96
C VAL A 87 -13.19 -17.40 0.49
N ILE A 88 -12.98 -17.55 -0.82
CA ILE A 88 -12.34 -18.74 -1.39
C ILE A 88 -10.91 -18.88 -0.87
N VAL A 89 -10.11 -17.81 -0.92
CA VAL A 89 -8.72 -17.87 -0.45
C VAL A 89 -8.65 -18.08 1.05
N ALA A 90 -9.50 -17.42 1.84
CA ALA A 90 -9.57 -17.62 3.29
C ALA A 90 -9.92 -19.07 3.64
N GLY A 91 -10.97 -19.63 3.02
CA GLY A 91 -11.39 -21.01 3.25
C GLY A 91 -10.30 -22.02 2.90
N LEU A 92 -9.62 -21.84 1.75
CA LEU A 92 -8.49 -22.69 1.36
C LEU A 92 -7.29 -22.53 2.32
N GLY A 93 -7.00 -21.31 2.75
CA GLY A 93 -5.93 -21.02 3.71
C GLY A 93 -6.15 -21.69 5.06
N TRP A 94 -7.35 -21.54 5.62
CA TRP A 94 -7.75 -22.21 6.87
C TRP A 94 -7.75 -23.74 6.72
N ALA A 95 -8.26 -24.27 5.61
CA ALA A 95 -8.22 -25.71 5.36
C ALA A 95 -6.78 -26.24 5.30
N ALA A 96 -5.89 -25.56 4.56
CA ALA A 96 -4.51 -25.98 4.42
C ALA A 96 -3.70 -25.86 5.72
N ALA A 97 -3.90 -24.77 6.48
CA ALA A 97 -3.20 -24.54 7.73
C ALA A 97 -3.66 -25.50 8.85
N SER A 98 -4.94 -25.88 8.87
CA SER A 98 -5.52 -26.71 9.93
C SER A 98 -5.58 -28.20 9.58
N ALA A 99 -5.38 -28.59 8.32
CA ALA A 99 -5.39 -30.01 7.93
C ALA A 99 -4.34 -30.87 8.66
N PRO A 100 -3.07 -30.45 8.82
CA PRO A 100 -2.07 -31.26 9.51
C PRO A 100 -2.46 -31.56 10.97
N SER A 101 -3.00 -30.57 11.69
CA SER A 101 -3.42 -30.75 13.09
C SER A 101 -4.72 -31.54 13.21
N ALA A 102 -5.70 -31.30 12.34
CA ALA A 102 -7.00 -31.98 12.39
C ALA A 102 -6.95 -33.45 11.92
N LEU A 103 -6.05 -33.78 10.99
CA LEU A 103 -5.96 -35.11 10.37
C LEU A 103 -4.79 -35.95 10.90
N GLY A 104 -3.79 -35.33 11.53
CA GLY A 104 -2.53 -35.97 11.92
C GLY A 104 -2.60 -36.97 13.08
N GLY A 105 -3.75 -37.13 13.73
CA GLY A 105 -3.91 -37.96 14.93
C GLY A 105 -3.27 -37.29 16.14
N GLY A 106 -4.09 -36.90 17.13
CA GLY A 106 -3.66 -36.15 18.31
C GLY A 106 -2.62 -36.90 19.13
N GLY A 107 -1.34 -36.62 18.88
CA GLY A 107 -0.30 -36.81 19.87
C GLY A 107 -0.26 -35.61 20.81
N ASP A 108 0.15 -35.83 22.06
CA ASP A 108 0.49 -34.79 23.02
C ASP A 108 1.71 -33.99 22.48
N ALA A 109 1.45 -33.12 21.51
CA ALA A 109 2.46 -32.27 20.93
C ALA A 109 2.77 -31.17 21.95
N GLU A 110 4.01 -31.20 22.46
CA GLU A 110 4.56 -30.14 23.30
C GLU A 110 4.34 -28.78 22.62
N GLN A 111 4.00 -27.77 23.43
CA GLN A 111 3.68 -26.45 22.92
C GLN A 111 4.88 -25.90 22.13
N PRO A 112 4.71 -25.55 20.85
CA PRO A 112 5.85 -25.19 20.01
C PRO A 112 6.55 -23.95 20.55
N PRO A 113 7.90 -23.86 20.46
CA PRO A 113 8.64 -22.69 20.91
C PRO A 113 8.13 -21.42 20.25
N VAL A 114 8.07 -20.31 20.99
CA VAL A 114 7.55 -19.01 20.50
C VAL A 114 8.24 -18.57 19.20
N LEU A 115 9.53 -18.85 19.05
CA LEU A 115 10.25 -18.52 17.81
C LEU A 115 9.71 -19.31 16.59
N LEU A 116 9.34 -20.58 16.77
CA LEU A 116 8.73 -21.39 15.71
C LEU A 116 7.34 -20.85 15.36
N VAL A 117 6.54 -20.48 16.37
CA VAL A 117 5.22 -19.86 16.18
C VAL A 117 5.34 -18.55 15.40
N VAL A 118 6.24 -17.66 15.81
CA VAL A 118 6.45 -16.35 15.15
C VAL A 118 6.99 -16.54 13.73
N SER A 119 7.99 -17.40 13.52
CA SER A 119 8.56 -17.63 12.17
C SER A 119 7.55 -18.28 11.24
N GLY A 120 6.76 -19.24 11.72
CA GLY A 120 5.65 -19.85 11.00
C GLY A 120 4.57 -18.83 10.63
N ALA A 121 4.18 -17.97 11.56
CA ALA A 121 3.20 -16.90 11.33
C ALA A 121 3.68 -15.89 10.29
N VAL A 122 4.96 -15.50 10.32
CA VAL A 122 5.56 -14.62 9.29
C VAL A 122 5.54 -15.30 7.93
N ALA A 123 5.99 -16.55 7.84
CA ALA A 123 6.02 -17.30 6.58
C ALA A 123 4.61 -17.47 6.01
N LEU A 124 3.64 -17.87 6.84
CA LEU A 124 2.25 -18.03 6.45
C LEU A 124 1.66 -16.69 5.99
N GLY A 125 1.88 -15.61 6.74
CA GLY A 125 1.40 -14.28 6.36
C GLY A 125 2.02 -13.74 5.06
N LEU A 126 3.28 -14.05 4.77
CA LEU A 126 3.92 -13.69 3.51
C LEU A 126 3.27 -14.43 2.34
N VAL A 127 3.08 -15.75 2.48
CA VAL A 127 2.49 -16.60 1.44
C VAL A 127 1.02 -16.27 1.24
N MET A 128 0.21 -16.35 2.29
CA MET A 128 -1.23 -16.12 2.23
C MET A 128 -1.56 -14.66 1.89
N GLY A 129 -0.78 -13.71 2.40
CA GLY A 129 -0.91 -12.31 2.00
C GLY A 129 -0.67 -12.09 0.51
N ALA A 130 0.36 -12.72 -0.07
CA ALA A 130 0.60 -12.64 -1.51
C ALA A 130 -0.51 -13.31 -2.33
N VAL A 131 -0.97 -14.50 -1.93
CA VAL A 131 -2.04 -15.24 -2.61
C VAL A 131 -3.36 -14.48 -2.55
N LEU A 132 -3.78 -14.02 -1.37
CA LEU A 132 -4.99 -13.25 -1.19
C LEU A 132 -4.93 -11.93 -1.97
N GLY A 133 -3.81 -11.20 -1.84
CA GLY A 133 -3.59 -9.97 -2.57
C GLY A 133 -3.63 -10.17 -4.09
N ALA A 134 -3.09 -11.27 -4.60
CA ALA A 134 -3.15 -11.62 -6.03
C ALA A 134 -4.57 -11.92 -6.49
N ALA A 135 -5.32 -12.72 -5.73
CA ALA A 135 -6.71 -13.03 -6.02
C ALA A 135 -7.58 -11.76 -6.06
N GLN A 136 -7.50 -10.91 -5.02
CA GLN A 136 -8.20 -9.63 -4.97
C GLN A 136 -7.73 -8.65 -6.05
N ALA A 137 -6.43 -8.64 -6.40
CA ALA A 137 -5.92 -7.81 -7.48
C ALA A 137 -6.59 -8.13 -8.83
N THR A 138 -6.97 -9.39 -9.08
CA THR A 138 -7.70 -9.75 -10.30
C THR A 138 -9.06 -9.07 -10.39
N THR A 139 -9.74 -8.87 -9.25
CA THR A 139 -11.05 -8.22 -9.19
C THR A 139 -10.94 -6.70 -9.29
N LEU A 140 -9.75 -6.14 -9.04
CA LEU A 140 -9.47 -4.71 -9.13
C LEU A 140 -9.07 -4.24 -10.53
N ARG A 141 -8.76 -5.13 -11.49
CA ARG A 141 -8.18 -4.78 -12.81
C ARG A 141 -9.01 -3.79 -13.65
N GLY A 142 -10.33 -3.75 -13.47
CA GLY A 142 -11.21 -2.78 -14.14
C GLY A 142 -11.55 -1.54 -13.31
N ALA A 143 -11.24 -1.54 -12.02
CA ALA A 143 -11.62 -0.49 -11.09
C ALA A 143 -10.48 0.49 -10.78
N VAL A 144 -9.22 0.04 -10.89
CA VAL A 144 -8.03 0.83 -10.53
C VAL A 144 -6.94 0.71 -11.60
N ARG A 145 -6.00 1.67 -11.62
CA ARG A 145 -4.92 1.71 -12.63
C ARG A 145 -3.81 0.70 -12.37
N HIS A 146 -3.53 0.40 -11.11
CA HIS A 146 -2.39 -0.41 -10.67
C HIS A 146 -2.81 -1.52 -9.71
N PRO A 147 -3.62 -2.49 -10.17
CA PRO A 147 -4.15 -3.57 -9.34
C PRO A 147 -3.05 -4.43 -8.70
N GLY A 148 -1.92 -4.64 -9.41
CA GLY A 148 -0.80 -5.44 -8.89
C GLY A 148 -0.15 -4.87 -7.62
N ARG A 149 -0.31 -3.57 -7.32
CA ARG A 149 0.17 -2.98 -6.07
C ARG A 149 -0.59 -3.48 -4.84
N TRP A 150 -1.78 -4.05 -5.04
CA TRP A 150 -2.55 -4.67 -3.98
C TRP A 150 -1.91 -5.95 -3.43
N VAL A 151 -1.16 -6.66 -4.26
CA VAL A 151 -0.36 -7.82 -3.83
C VAL A 151 0.69 -7.38 -2.81
N VAL A 152 1.42 -6.30 -3.11
CA VAL A 152 2.44 -5.74 -2.21
C VAL A 152 1.80 -5.27 -0.90
N ALA A 153 0.64 -4.61 -0.98
CA ALA A 153 -0.08 -4.15 0.21
C ALA A 153 -0.42 -5.30 1.17
N ASN A 154 -0.97 -6.40 0.65
CA ASN A 154 -1.32 -7.56 1.44
C ASN A 154 -0.08 -8.31 1.95
N THR A 155 0.93 -8.50 1.10
CA THR A 155 2.18 -9.17 1.47
C THR A 155 2.92 -8.43 2.59
N ALA A 156 2.82 -7.10 2.64
CA ALA A 156 3.43 -6.30 3.70
C ALA A 156 2.62 -6.32 5.01
N ALA A 157 1.29 -6.44 4.94
CA ALA A 157 0.42 -6.29 6.10
C ALA A 157 0.14 -7.62 6.82
N TRP A 158 -0.09 -8.70 6.08
CA TRP A 158 -0.47 -10.00 6.64
C TRP A 158 0.58 -10.67 7.53
N PRO A 159 1.90 -10.59 7.30
CA PRO A 159 2.88 -11.16 8.22
C PRO A 159 2.75 -10.58 9.63
N LEU A 160 2.48 -9.26 9.72
CA LEU A 160 2.32 -8.57 11.00
C LEU A 160 1.01 -8.97 11.68
N ALA A 161 -0.08 -9.04 10.92
CA ALA A 161 -1.37 -9.50 11.43
C ALA A 161 -1.30 -10.96 11.90
N MET A 162 -0.71 -11.86 11.12
CA MET A 162 -0.55 -13.27 11.47
C MET A 162 0.27 -13.47 12.74
N VAL A 163 1.37 -12.73 12.93
CA VAL A 163 2.12 -12.81 14.19
C VAL A 163 1.23 -12.46 15.39
N LEU A 164 0.43 -11.40 15.29
CA LEU A 164 -0.47 -10.99 16.37
C LEU A 164 -1.58 -12.03 16.60
N VAL A 165 -2.15 -12.58 15.52
CA VAL A 165 -3.16 -13.64 15.57
C VAL A 165 -2.63 -14.89 16.26
N PHE A 166 -1.44 -15.37 15.86
CA PHE A 166 -0.84 -16.57 16.43
C PHE A 166 -0.46 -16.36 17.90
N LEU A 167 0.14 -15.21 18.25
CA LEU A 167 0.43 -14.89 19.64
C LEU A 167 -0.85 -14.88 20.49
N GLY A 168 -1.91 -14.22 20.01
CA GLY A 168 -3.21 -14.19 20.68
C GLY A 168 -3.86 -15.56 20.82
N ALA A 169 -3.77 -16.40 19.79
CA ALA A 169 -4.28 -17.77 19.79
C ALA A 169 -3.52 -18.70 20.75
N THR A 170 -2.24 -18.41 21.04
CA THR A 170 -1.43 -19.18 21.99
C THR A 170 -1.58 -18.75 23.45
N LEU A 171 -2.25 -17.63 23.75
CA LEU A 171 -2.43 -17.16 25.12
C LEU A 171 -3.34 -18.07 25.98
N PRO A 172 -4.49 -18.56 25.48
CA PRO A 172 -5.36 -19.37 26.30
C PRO A 172 -4.83 -20.78 26.53
N ASP A 173 -4.99 -21.26 27.77
CA ASP A 173 -4.74 -22.66 28.13
C ASP A 173 -6.06 -23.44 28.37
N ALA A 174 -5.96 -24.73 28.64
CA ALA A 174 -7.11 -25.63 28.83
C ALA A 174 -8.03 -25.24 30.00
N GLY A 175 -7.54 -24.46 30.97
CA GLY A 175 -8.32 -23.99 32.12
C GLY A 175 -9.18 -22.76 31.84
N TRP A 176 -9.03 -22.12 30.67
CA TRP A 176 -9.75 -20.88 30.37
C TRP A 176 -11.24 -21.13 30.10
N THR A 177 -12.10 -20.23 30.57
CA THR A 177 -13.54 -20.30 30.27
C THR A 177 -13.82 -19.93 28.80
N THR A 178 -14.91 -20.45 28.23
CA THR A 178 -15.33 -20.13 26.85
C THR A 178 -15.47 -18.63 26.61
N PRO A 179 -16.13 -17.85 27.50
CA PRO A 179 -16.18 -16.40 27.35
C PRO A 179 -14.80 -15.74 27.35
N GLY A 180 -13.86 -16.25 28.16
CA GLY A 180 -12.47 -15.77 28.19
C GLY A 180 -11.77 -15.94 26.85
N VAL A 181 -11.87 -17.11 26.22
CA VAL A 181 -11.27 -17.35 24.90
C VAL A 181 -11.93 -16.54 23.79
N LEU A 182 -13.25 -16.40 23.80
CA LEU A 182 -13.94 -15.54 22.84
C LEU A 182 -13.52 -14.08 22.98
N LEU A 183 -13.38 -13.58 24.22
CA LEU A 183 -12.90 -12.22 24.48
C LEU A 183 -11.46 -12.01 24.01
N THR A 184 -10.57 -12.97 24.28
CA THR A 184 -9.18 -12.91 23.80
C THR A 184 -9.12 -12.96 22.27
N GLY A 185 -9.93 -13.80 21.63
CA GLY A 185 -10.09 -13.81 20.17
C GLY A 185 -10.53 -12.45 19.63
N ALA A 186 -11.56 -11.84 20.23
CA ALA A 186 -12.05 -10.52 19.85
C ALA A 186 -10.97 -9.44 19.99
N LEU A 187 -10.28 -9.38 21.14
CA LEU A 187 -9.20 -8.41 21.39
C LEU A 187 -8.02 -8.60 20.43
N THR A 188 -7.66 -9.86 20.16
CA THR A 188 -6.64 -10.22 19.16
C THR A 188 -7.04 -9.69 17.78
N GLY A 189 -8.29 -9.91 17.37
CA GLY A 189 -8.83 -9.40 16.10
C GLY A 189 -8.82 -7.87 16.02
N VAL A 190 -9.15 -7.15 17.09
CA VAL A 190 -9.06 -5.67 17.12
C VAL A 190 -7.63 -5.21 16.85
N VAL A 191 -6.64 -5.81 17.52
CA VAL A 191 -5.24 -5.41 17.42
C VAL A 191 -4.67 -5.80 16.05
N ALA A 192 -4.84 -7.06 15.64
CA ALA A 192 -4.38 -7.58 14.35
C ALA A 192 -5.03 -6.84 13.18
N GLY A 193 -6.35 -6.63 13.21
CA GLY A 193 -7.06 -5.92 12.16
C GLY A 193 -6.77 -4.43 12.09
N THR A 194 -6.50 -3.79 13.23
CA THR A 194 -5.97 -2.42 13.24
C THR A 194 -4.62 -2.37 12.52
N VAL A 195 -3.68 -3.26 12.85
CA VAL A 195 -2.36 -3.30 12.21
C VAL A 195 -2.47 -3.61 10.71
N LEU A 196 -3.26 -4.62 10.35
CA LEU A 196 -3.59 -4.96 8.96
C LEU A 196 -4.10 -3.73 8.20
N GLY A 197 -5.07 -3.03 8.78
CA GLY A 197 -5.68 -1.84 8.21
C GLY A 197 -4.72 -0.65 8.09
N LEU A 198 -3.90 -0.41 9.12
CA LEU A 198 -2.90 0.66 9.11
C LEU A 198 -1.90 0.44 7.97
N VAL A 199 -1.33 -0.76 7.87
CA VAL A 199 -0.30 -1.07 6.87
C VAL A 199 -0.89 -1.11 5.47
N SER A 200 -1.97 -1.86 5.24
CA SER A 200 -2.60 -1.97 3.91
C SER A 200 -3.22 -0.64 3.45
N GLY A 201 -3.77 0.15 4.38
CA GLY A 201 -4.39 1.44 4.10
C GLY A 201 -3.42 2.46 3.49
N LEU A 202 -2.13 2.40 3.86
CA LEU A 202 -1.07 3.24 3.27
C LEU A 202 -0.93 3.02 1.76
N PHE A 203 -1.33 1.86 1.24
CA PHE A 203 -1.24 1.52 -0.16
C PHE A 203 -2.48 1.89 -0.97
N LEU A 204 -3.64 2.17 -0.36
CA LEU A 204 -4.89 2.48 -1.07
C LEU A 204 -4.74 3.59 -2.13
N PRO A 205 -4.09 4.74 -1.84
CA PRO A 205 -3.93 5.79 -2.87
C PRO A 205 -3.00 5.36 -4.02
N SER A 206 -2.21 4.29 -3.85
CA SER A 206 -1.31 3.78 -4.90
C SER A 206 -2.02 2.97 -5.97
N LEU A 207 -3.25 2.52 -5.71
CA LEU A 207 -4.03 1.77 -6.68
C LEU A 207 -4.40 2.62 -7.90
N SER A 208 -4.59 3.93 -7.71
CA SER A 208 -5.00 4.86 -8.78
C SER A 208 -4.04 6.04 -9.01
N GLY A 209 -2.98 6.15 -8.19
CA GLY A 209 -2.05 7.28 -8.22
C GLY A 209 -0.58 6.89 -8.17
N ALA A 210 0.27 7.79 -7.67
CA ALA A 210 1.70 7.55 -7.47
C ALA A 210 1.94 6.33 -6.57
N SER A 211 3.12 5.68 -6.67
CA SER A 211 3.45 4.55 -5.81
C SER A 211 3.49 4.95 -4.33
N ALA A 212 3.35 3.98 -3.42
CA ALA A 212 3.46 4.22 -1.99
C ALA A 212 4.84 4.82 -1.62
N SER A 213 5.91 4.32 -2.24
CA SER A 213 7.27 4.86 -2.07
C SER A 213 7.38 6.32 -2.51
N SER A 214 6.86 6.69 -3.68
CA SER A 214 6.86 8.08 -4.13
C SER A 214 6.11 9.00 -3.17
N ARG A 215 4.98 8.54 -2.61
CA ARG A 215 4.24 9.31 -1.60
C ARG A 215 5.01 9.45 -0.30
N ALA A 216 5.64 8.38 0.19
CA ALA A 216 6.45 8.42 1.41
C ALA A 216 7.61 9.41 1.26
N VAL A 217 8.29 9.39 0.11
CA VAL A 217 9.34 10.36 -0.21
C VAL A 217 8.80 11.79 -0.25
N LEU A 218 7.65 12.03 -0.91
CA LEU A 218 7.03 13.36 -0.91
C LEU A 218 6.64 13.83 0.49
N ALA A 219 6.16 12.93 1.36
CA ALA A 219 5.89 13.25 2.75
C ALA A 219 7.16 13.64 3.51
N LEU A 220 8.27 12.90 3.33
CA LEU A 220 9.58 13.23 3.89
C LEU A 220 10.19 14.53 3.34
N LEU A 221 9.87 14.89 2.09
CA LEU A 221 10.25 16.18 1.51
C LEU A 221 9.39 17.33 2.07
N ALA A 222 8.14 17.05 2.43
CA ALA A 222 7.22 18.03 3.03
C ALA A 222 7.48 18.24 4.53
N THR A 223 8.21 17.34 5.21
CA THR A 223 8.57 17.58 6.61
C THR A 223 9.62 18.68 6.72
N SER A 224 9.38 19.64 7.63
CA SER A 224 10.32 20.74 7.94
C SER A 224 11.63 20.26 8.61
N ARG A 225 11.70 19.00 9.04
CA ARG A 225 12.92 18.41 9.59
C ARG A 225 13.85 17.95 8.46
N PRO A 226 15.16 18.24 8.53
CA PRO A 226 16.12 17.81 7.52
C PRO A 226 16.23 16.28 7.54
N SER A 227 15.69 15.62 6.53
CA SER A 227 15.71 14.15 6.38
C SER A 227 16.87 13.67 5.51
N GLY A 228 17.70 14.59 4.99
CA GLY A 228 18.77 14.32 4.03
C GLY A 228 18.25 14.06 2.61
N VAL A 229 17.01 13.59 2.47
CA VAL A 229 16.32 13.36 1.19
C VAL A 229 16.22 14.65 0.37
N GLN A 230 16.00 15.80 1.03
CA GLN A 230 15.92 17.12 0.38
C GLN A 230 17.20 17.52 -0.38
N ARG A 231 18.35 16.90 -0.08
CA ARG A 231 19.64 17.18 -0.77
C ARG A 231 19.75 16.53 -2.14
N ASN A 232 18.94 15.50 -2.38
CA ASN A 232 19.02 14.63 -3.55
C ASN A 232 17.75 14.67 -4.40
N LEU A 233 16.60 14.89 -3.75
CA LEU A 233 15.29 14.81 -4.38
C LEU A 233 14.50 16.12 -4.20
N LEU A 234 13.68 16.41 -5.19
CA LEU A 234 12.71 17.49 -5.24
C LEU A 234 11.32 16.88 -5.52
N GLY A 235 10.25 17.43 -4.95
CA GLY A 235 8.91 17.09 -5.43
C GLY A 235 8.59 17.93 -6.66
N LEU A 236 8.17 17.29 -7.75
CA LEU A 236 7.73 17.97 -8.98
C LEU A 236 6.23 17.71 -9.19
N GLY A 237 5.48 18.78 -9.41
CA GLY A 237 4.05 18.78 -9.71
C GLY A 237 3.80 19.23 -11.14
N VAL A 238 3.26 18.35 -11.98
CA VAL A 238 2.96 18.64 -13.39
C VAL A 238 1.48 18.43 -13.66
N ARG A 239 0.83 19.35 -14.37
CA ARG A 239 -0.56 19.20 -14.81
C ARG A 239 -0.59 18.53 -16.19
N GLY A 240 -1.37 17.46 -16.32
CA GLY A 240 -1.49 16.74 -17.59
C GLY A 240 -2.24 17.56 -18.62
N ARG A 241 -1.69 17.75 -19.82
CA ARG A 241 -2.25 18.62 -20.86
C ARG A 241 -3.66 18.18 -21.31
N ILE A 242 -3.82 16.89 -21.58
CA ILE A 242 -5.11 16.31 -22.01
C ILE A 242 -6.03 16.08 -20.80
N SER A 243 -5.49 15.49 -19.73
CA SER A 243 -6.32 15.02 -18.61
C SER A 243 -6.72 16.11 -17.62
N GLY A 244 -6.07 17.28 -17.62
CA GLY A 244 -6.22 18.34 -16.60
C GLY A 244 -5.76 17.97 -15.18
N ARG A 245 -5.45 16.69 -14.93
CA ARG A 245 -5.07 16.16 -13.62
C ARG A 245 -3.68 16.60 -13.21
N GLN A 246 -3.51 16.82 -11.92
CA GLN A 246 -2.23 17.13 -11.31
C GLN A 246 -1.49 15.85 -10.90
N TYR A 247 -0.23 15.74 -11.32
CA TYR A 247 0.66 14.63 -11.02
C TYR A 247 1.82 15.14 -10.17
N ARG A 248 1.96 14.63 -8.94
CA ARG A 248 3.05 14.97 -8.03
C ARG A 248 3.92 13.74 -7.77
N PHE A 249 5.22 13.87 -7.95
CA PHE A 249 6.18 12.78 -7.78
C PHE A 249 7.57 13.31 -7.40
N PRO A 250 8.38 12.53 -6.67
CA PRO A 250 9.75 12.90 -6.39
C PRO A 250 10.64 12.68 -7.62
N VAL A 251 11.58 13.60 -7.83
CA VAL A 251 12.58 13.55 -8.91
C VAL A 251 13.97 13.83 -8.36
N GLN A 252 14.98 13.21 -8.95
CA GLN A 252 16.36 13.66 -8.78
C GLN A 252 16.56 14.96 -9.56
N TYR A 253 17.34 15.87 -8.98
CA TYR A 253 17.66 17.14 -9.61
C TYR A 253 19.15 17.46 -9.50
N ALA A 254 19.59 18.41 -10.30
CA ALA A 254 20.88 19.07 -10.15
C ALA A 254 20.69 20.59 -10.27
N VAL A 255 21.61 21.35 -9.69
CA VAL A 255 21.60 22.82 -9.79
C VAL A 255 22.46 23.23 -10.97
N ALA A 256 21.89 23.97 -11.91
CA ALA A 256 22.57 24.61 -13.02
C ALA A 256 22.44 26.13 -12.92
N SER A 257 23.24 26.88 -13.70
CA SER A 257 23.20 28.35 -13.72
C SER A 257 21.82 28.91 -14.07
N ALA A 258 21.06 28.21 -14.91
CA ALA A 258 19.75 28.65 -15.41
C ALA A 258 18.55 28.16 -14.57
N GLY A 259 18.78 27.37 -13.52
CA GLY A 259 17.72 26.76 -12.69
C GLY A 259 18.05 25.34 -12.21
N LEU A 260 17.02 24.60 -11.82
CA LEU A 260 17.13 23.19 -11.44
C LEU A 260 16.93 22.31 -12.69
N VAL A 261 17.76 21.30 -12.87
CA VAL A 261 17.67 20.37 -14.01
C VAL A 261 17.21 19.01 -13.52
N VAL A 262 16.19 18.47 -14.19
CA VAL A 262 15.62 17.15 -13.94
C VAL A 262 15.75 16.31 -15.20
N VAL A 263 16.26 15.08 -15.06
CA VAL A 263 16.32 14.11 -16.16
C VAL A 263 15.14 13.15 -16.05
N PRO A 264 14.27 13.05 -17.06
CA PRO A 264 13.28 11.99 -17.16
C PRO A 264 13.98 10.64 -17.36
N GLY A 265 14.17 9.89 -16.27
CA GLY A 265 14.75 8.53 -16.38
C GLY A 265 13.80 7.57 -17.08
N HIS A 266 14.31 6.76 -18.01
CA HIS A 266 13.52 5.92 -18.93
C HIS A 266 12.49 6.73 -19.75
N PRO A 267 12.94 7.74 -20.52
CA PRO A 267 12.06 8.62 -21.28
C PRO A 267 11.16 7.86 -22.28
N GLU A 268 11.61 6.69 -22.76
CA GLU A 268 10.85 5.78 -23.64
C GLU A 268 9.64 5.13 -22.96
N ARG A 269 9.63 5.05 -21.63
CA ARG A 269 8.52 4.46 -20.85
C ARG A 269 7.69 5.51 -20.11
N LYS A 270 8.30 6.64 -19.74
CA LYS A 270 7.64 7.67 -18.93
C LYS A 270 7.16 8.82 -19.79
N THR A 271 5.90 9.20 -19.63
CA THR A 271 5.26 10.23 -20.46
C THR A 271 5.05 11.57 -19.75
N TRP A 272 5.43 11.69 -18.47
CA TRP A 272 5.13 12.90 -17.68
C TRP A 272 5.78 14.16 -18.28
N TRP A 273 6.97 14.03 -18.86
CA TRP A 273 7.74 15.13 -19.43
C TRP A 273 7.09 15.70 -20.69
N HIS A 274 6.29 14.90 -21.41
CA HIS A 274 5.42 15.40 -22.48
C HIS A 274 4.30 16.32 -21.97
N ASN A 275 4.16 16.58 -20.68
CA ASN A 275 3.22 17.60 -20.21
C ASN A 275 3.88 18.97 -20.04
N VAL A 276 5.20 19.03 -20.19
CA VAL A 276 6.00 20.25 -20.29
C VAL A 276 6.35 20.44 -21.76
N ASP A 277 6.20 21.64 -22.29
CA ASP A 277 6.60 21.96 -23.67
C ASP A 277 7.96 22.69 -23.71
N GLY A 278 8.36 23.16 -24.90
CA GLY A 278 9.58 23.94 -25.08
C GLY A 278 9.48 25.38 -24.54
N THR A 279 8.29 25.80 -24.09
CA THR A 279 8.02 27.13 -23.52
C THR A 279 7.95 27.07 -21.99
N LEU A 280 7.65 28.19 -21.33
CA LEU A 280 7.52 28.22 -19.87
C LEU A 280 6.18 27.63 -19.44
N THR A 281 6.14 26.32 -19.19
CA THR A 281 4.98 25.62 -18.66
C THR A 281 4.87 25.83 -17.14
N PRO A 282 3.71 26.23 -16.58
CA PRO A 282 3.49 26.25 -15.14
C PRO A 282 3.62 24.86 -14.51
N VAL A 283 4.44 24.76 -13.46
CA VAL A 283 4.60 23.56 -12.63
C VAL A 283 4.64 23.94 -11.16
N GLU A 284 4.67 22.94 -10.28
CA GLU A 284 4.90 23.15 -8.85
C GLU A 284 6.16 22.42 -8.41
N VAL A 285 6.83 22.97 -7.41
CA VAL A 285 7.97 22.33 -6.75
C VAL A 285 7.74 22.26 -5.25
N LEU A 286 8.04 21.11 -4.66
CA LEU A 286 8.05 20.94 -3.20
C LEU A 286 9.44 21.29 -2.68
N ARG A 287 9.55 22.42 -1.99
CA ARG A 287 10.80 22.91 -1.40
C ARG A 287 10.50 23.47 -0.01
N GLU A 288 11.40 23.19 0.93
CA GLU A 288 11.30 23.73 2.32
C GLU A 288 10.00 23.35 3.04
N GLY A 289 9.38 22.24 2.65
CA GLY A 289 8.16 21.73 3.27
C GLY A 289 6.88 22.07 2.52
N ASP A 290 6.91 23.06 1.63
CA ASP A 290 5.72 23.58 0.95
C ASP A 290 5.81 23.49 -0.59
N TRP A 291 4.63 23.33 -1.21
CA TRP A 291 4.50 23.35 -2.66
C TRP A 291 4.42 24.81 -3.12
N GLY A 292 5.41 25.24 -3.90
CA GLY A 292 5.46 26.58 -4.49
C GLY A 292 5.34 26.55 -6.02
N PRO A 293 4.90 27.66 -6.64
CA PRO A 293 4.85 27.78 -8.09
C PRO A 293 6.25 27.79 -8.70
N ALA A 294 6.35 27.23 -9.89
CA ALA A 294 7.55 27.22 -10.71
C ALA A 294 7.18 27.19 -12.20
N SER A 295 8.18 27.40 -13.06
CA SER A 295 8.04 27.19 -14.50
C SER A 295 9.02 26.12 -14.95
N ALA A 296 8.62 25.31 -15.91
CA ALA A 296 9.47 24.30 -16.52
C ALA A 296 9.47 24.44 -18.03
N ARG A 297 10.60 24.12 -18.67
CA ARG A 297 10.70 23.90 -20.11
C ARG A 297 11.49 22.63 -20.40
N VAL A 298 11.14 21.94 -21.47
CA VAL A 298 11.92 20.82 -21.99
C VAL A 298 13.09 21.35 -22.81
N LEU A 299 14.26 20.73 -22.66
CA LEU A 299 15.43 20.92 -23.51
C LEU A 299 15.74 19.60 -24.22
N VAL A 300 16.01 19.68 -25.51
CA VAL A 300 16.52 18.57 -26.33
C VAL A 300 17.94 18.87 -26.82
N PRO A 301 18.71 17.85 -27.25
CA PRO A 301 20.03 18.08 -27.83
C PRO A 301 19.99 19.14 -28.94
N GLY A 302 20.90 20.11 -28.88
CA GLY A 302 20.94 21.27 -29.79
C GLY A 302 20.27 22.52 -29.25
N ASP A 303 19.42 22.44 -28.22
CA ASP A 303 18.82 23.62 -27.60
C ASP A 303 19.85 24.48 -26.83
N PRO A 304 19.72 25.81 -26.83
CA PRO A 304 20.53 26.68 -26.00
C PRO A 304 20.43 26.33 -24.51
N GLY A 305 21.59 26.01 -23.93
CA GLY A 305 21.74 25.64 -22.52
C GLY A 305 21.58 24.15 -22.22
N TYR A 306 21.35 23.30 -23.23
CA TYR A 306 21.26 21.84 -23.07
C TYR A 306 22.57 21.26 -22.48
N ASP A 307 23.72 21.51 -23.11
CA ASP A 307 25.00 20.92 -22.68
C ASP A 307 25.41 21.36 -21.27
N ALA A 308 25.17 22.63 -20.93
CA ALA A 308 25.43 23.16 -19.60
C ALA A 308 24.53 22.49 -18.54
N ALA A 309 23.25 22.27 -18.86
CA ALA A 309 22.30 21.59 -18.00
C ALA A 309 22.65 20.10 -17.83
N LEU A 310 22.99 19.41 -18.92
CA LEU A 310 23.42 18.02 -18.90
C LEU A 310 24.69 17.85 -18.08
N GLY A 311 25.70 18.69 -18.31
CA GLY A 311 26.96 18.67 -17.58
C GLY A 311 26.77 18.90 -16.08
N ALA A 312 25.90 19.83 -15.69
CA ALA A 312 25.54 20.03 -14.29
C ALA A 312 24.88 18.79 -13.66
N TYR A 313 24.01 18.13 -14.42
CA TYR A 313 23.35 16.92 -13.97
C TYR A 313 24.32 15.75 -13.82
N LEU A 314 25.19 15.50 -14.80
CA LEU A 314 26.17 14.43 -14.78
C LEU A 314 27.24 14.63 -13.70
N ARG A 315 27.66 15.87 -13.41
CA ARG A 315 28.55 16.15 -12.27
C ARG A 315 27.93 15.71 -10.94
N ARG A 316 26.62 15.89 -10.80
CA ARG A 316 25.90 15.49 -9.58
C ARG A 316 25.58 14.00 -9.54
N TRP A 317 25.30 13.41 -10.71
CA TRP A 317 24.86 12.02 -10.89
C TRP A 317 25.67 11.30 -11.98
N PRO A 318 26.95 10.94 -11.71
CA PRO A 318 27.86 10.43 -12.75
C PRO A 318 27.47 9.06 -13.33
N ARG A 319 26.68 8.29 -12.59
CA ARG A 319 26.27 6.92 -12.96
C ARG A 319 24.91 6.86 -13.65
N THR A 320 24.28 7.99 -13.96
CA THR A 320 22.98 8.00 -14.62
C THR A 320 23.18 7.65 -16.10
N PRO A 321 22.56 6.56 -16.60
CA PRO A 321 22.62 6.23 -18.01
C PRO A 321 21.89 7.32 -18.82
N MET A 322 22.48 7.77 -19.92
CA MET A 322 21.93 8.79 -20.81
C MET A 322 21.69 8.20 -22.19
N ALA A 323 20.48 8.40 -22.71
CA ALA A 323 20.20 8.15 -24.13
C ALA A 323 20.83 9.26 -25.00
N PRO A 324 21.15 8.98 -26.28
CA PRO A 324 21.67 10.00 -27.21
C PRO A 324 20.73 11.20 -27.40
N ASP A 325 19.42 10.98 -27.30
CA ASP A 325 18.35 11.96 -27.46
C ASP A 325 17.72 12.38 -26.12
N GLN A 326 18.44 12.20 -25.01
CA GLN A 326 17.90 12.36 -23.65
C GLN A 326 17.28 13.76 -23.46
N PRO A 327 15.95 13.87 -23.23
CA PRO A 327 15.35 15.15 -22.89
C PRO A 327 15.76 15.57 -21.48
N LEU A 328 15.89 16.86 -21.24
CA LEU A 328 16.07 17.47 -19.93
C LEU A 328 14.88 18.36 -19.62
N VAL A 329 14.52 18.49 -18.34
CA VAL A 329 13.51 19.45 -17.89
C VAL A 329 14.19 20.49 -17.00
N LEU A 330 14.24 21.72 -17.49
CA LEU A 330 14.76 22.86 -16.74
C LEU A 330 13.62 23.50 -15.95
N VAL A 331 13.74 23.52 -14.64
CA VAL A 331 12.74 24.03 -13.69
C VAL A 331 13.28 25.28 -13.00
N ARG A 332 12.48 26.35 -12.99
CA ARG A 332 12.79 27.64 -12.34
C ARG A 332 11.79 27.90 -11.20
N PRO A 333 12.22 27.72 -9.94
CA PRO A 333 11.40 28.06 -8.77
C PRO A 333 11.07 29.55 -8.71
N GLY A 334 9.90 29.91 -8.19
CA GLY A 334 9.52 31.30 -7.91
C GLY A 334 9.10 32.13 -9.13
N VAL A 335 9.19 31.56 -10.34
CA VAL A 335 8.64 32.17 -11.56
C VAL A 335 7.34 31.45 -11.90
N ALA A 336 6.20 32.05 -11.55
CA ALA A 336 4.92 31.62 -12.09
C ALA A 336 4.91 31.97 -13.59
N ALA A 337 4.70 30.99 -14.47
CA ALA A 337 4.52 31.33 -15.88
C ALA A 337 3.24 32.16 -16.00
N ILE A 338 3.32 33.28 -16.71
CA ILE A 338 2.14 34.10 -17.03
C ILE A 338 1.29 33.23 -17.95
N ALA A 339 0.09 32.85 -17.49
CA ALA A 339 -0.85 32.14 -18.33
C ALA A 339 -1.22 33.04 -19.51
N SER A 340 -0.77 32.68 -20.71
CA SER A 340 -1.23 33.21 -21.99
C SER A 340 -2.47 32.48 -22.45
#